data_AF-A0A511ZN96-F1
#
_entry.id   AF-A0A511ZN96-F1
#
_cell.length_a   1.000
_cell.length_b   1.000
_cell.length_c   1.000
_cell.angle_alpha   90.00
_cell.angle_beta   90.00
_cell.angle_gamma   90.00
#
_symmetry.space_group_name_H-M   'P 1'
#
loop_
_entity.id
_entity.type
_entity.pdbx_description
1 polymer ?
#
loop_
_entity_poly.entity_id
_entity_poly.type
_entity_poly.pdbx_seq_one_letter_code
_entity_poly.pdbx_strand_id
1 'polypeptide(L)'
;MQKVMLERAKTLEPRFPNKSTGLFGGKSSGILNWNDIAYPHWHKMYKRLVGNYWQADEINMSSDVKQFSSLSNEEQDAYLKIIGLLSTLDAPQTRTALLISLYATDPSVQSIMAVIAQQEAVHNESYSYVLSSVVSWNEQNESFQLGRTDELLMKRNELLTEQYNAFVENPTLENILKTLVYTSLLEGMFFYSGFAFFYHLARQNKMVGTSTMISYINRDELEHGRFITELFRATLAENPEYNNKEFIQWIYDHFQSSVELELEWSHYVLAGIEGIDMDELDGYIKYRANKMLRMMGLEELYPEHVENPMKWIRAYVDNVDGTKTDFFEQKSRQYTKTSDLNGFDDL
;
A
#
# COMPACT_ATOMS: atom_id res chain seq x y z
N MET A 1 -32.02 0.11 8.68
CA MET A 1 -31.58 -0.96 9.61
C MET A 1 -30.53 -0.35 10.53
N GLN A 2 -30.59 -0.62 11.83
CA GLN A 2 -29.53 -0.21 12.76
C GLN A 2 -28.27 -1.02 12.40
N LYS A 3 -27.17 -0.35 12.02
CA LYS A 3 -25.93 -1.04 11.62
C LYS A 3 -25.37 -1.76 12.85
N VAL A 4 -25.20 -3.07 12.77
CA VAL A 4 -24.63 -3.88 13.86
C VAL A 4 -23.13 -3.66 13.89
N MET A 5 -22.60 -3.27 15.05
CA MET A 5 -21.16 -3.18 15.26
C MET A 5 -20.55 -4.57 15.40
N LEU A 6 -19.37 -4.79 14.80
CA LEU A 6 -18.62 -6.01 14.97
C LEU A 6 -18.02 -6.07 16.37
N GLU A 7 -18.01 -7.28 16.94
CA GLU A 7 -17.26 -7.56 18.14
C GLU A 7 -15.79 -7.80 17.79
N ARG A 8 -14.88 -7.42 18.69
CA ARG A 8 -13.46 -7.74 18.55
C ARG A 8 -13.28 -9.25 18.65
N ALA A 9 -12.41 -9.82 17.82
CA ALA A 9 -12.06 -11.22 17.92
C ALA A 9 -11.40 -11.49 19.29
N LYS A 10 -11.84 -12.55 19.97
CA LYS A 10 -11.21 -12.98 21.23
C LYS A 10 -9.91 -13.71 20.92
N THR A 11 -8.95 -13.61 21.84
CA THR A 11 -7.64 -14.24 21.69
C THR A 11 -7.72 -15.75 21.52
N LEU A 12 -8.62 -16.43 22.25
CA LEU A 12 -8.79 -17.87 22.16
C LEU A 12 -10.21 -18.29 22.56
N GLU A 13 -10.85 -19.13 21.73
CA GLU A 13 -12.18 -19.71 22.00
C GLU A 13 -12.17 -21.22 21.71
N PRO A 14 -11.62 -22.06 22.61
CA PRO A 14 -11.32 -23.47 22.33
C PRO A 14 -12.51 -24.38 21.95
N ARG A 15 -13.75 -23.88 22.10
CA ARG A 15 -14.98 -24.61 21.72
C ARG A 15 -15.36 -24.40 20.25
N PHE A 16 -14.74 -23.44 19.56
CA PHE A 16 -14.94 -23.16 18.15
C PHE A 16 -13.92 -23.92 17.28
N PRO A 17 -14.18 -24.09 15.98
CA PRO A 17 -13.23 -24.74 15.06
C PRO A 17 -11.96 -23.90 14.83
N ASN A 18 -10.85 -24.53 14.45
CA ASN A 18 -9.63 -23.80 14.06
C ASN A 18 -9.82 -23.05 12.75
N LYS A 19 -10.40 -23.72 11.74
CA LYS A 19 -10.82 -23.07 10.50
C LYS A 19 -11.99 -22.15 10.79
N SER A 20 -11.82 -20.86 10.49
CA SER A 20 -12.85 -19.86 10.73
C SER A 20 -14.13 -20.16 9.94
N THR A 21 -15.28 -19.81 10.51
CA THR A 21 -16.57 -19.86 9.79
C THR A 21 -16.89 -18.56 9.04
N GLY A 22 -16.03 -17.56 9.09
CA GLY A 22 -16.18 -16.28 8.39
C GLY A 22 -15.01 -15.33 8.66
N LEU A 23 -14.73 -14.44 7.72
CA LEU A 23 -13.62 -13.48 7.82
C LEU A 23 -13.85 -12.45 8.92
N PHE A 24 -15.10 -11.97 9.06
CA PHE A 24 -15.55 -11.05 10.08
C PHE A 24 -16.85 -11.56 10.71
N GLY A 25 -17.00 -11.45 12.03
CA GLY A 25 -18.20 -11.91 12.75
C GLY A 25 -18.42 -13.44 12.76
N GLY A 26 -17.44 -14.21 12.31
CA GLY A 26 -17.45 -15.67 12.34
C GLY A 26 -17.06 -16.26 13.71
N LYS A 27 -16.84 -17.58 13.73
CA LYS A 27 -16.35 -18.32 14.89
C LYS A 27 -15.03 -18.98 14.55
N SER A 28 -14.03 -18.78 15.40
CA SER A 28 -12.72 -19.44 15.31
C SER A 28 -12.19 -19.71 16.72
N SER A 29 -11.41 -20.77 16.87
CA SER A 29 -10.72 -21.07 18.11
C SER A 29 -9.60 -20.08 18.42
N GLY A 30 -9.11 -19.36 17.41
CA GLY A 30 -7.90 -18.54 17.45
C GLY A 30 -6.62 -19.31 17.10
N ILE A 31 -6.68 -20.64 16.96
CA ILE A 31 -5.53 -21.45 16.53
C ILE A 31 -5.41 -21.36 15.01
N LEU A 32 -4.27 -20.87 14.53
CA LEU A 32 -3.94 -20.86 13.09
C LEU A 32 -3.24 -22.15 12.66
N ASN A 33 -3.94 -23.00 11.93
CA ASN A 33 -3.34 -24.07 11.15
C ASN A 33 -3.26 -23.65 9.68
N TRP A 34 -2.08 -23.23 9.21
CA TRP A 34 -1.86 -22.81 7.82
C TRP A 34 -2.19 -23.88 6.76
N ASN A 35 -2.24 -25.15 7.15
CA ASN A 35 -2.62 -26.26 6.26
C ASN A 35 -4.14 -26.42 6.13
N ASP A 36 -4.94 -25.70 6.92
CA ASP A 36 -6.39 -25.83 6.99
C ASP A 36 -7.10 -24.47 7.16
N ILE A 37 -6.78 -23.51 6.29
CA ILE A 37 -7.42 -22.19 6.23
C ILE A 37 -8.55 -22.14 5.19
N ALA A 38 -9.47 -21.17 5.32
CA ALA A 38 -10.59 -21.01 4.40
C ALA A 38 -10.16 -20.66 2.96
N TYR A 39 -9.06 -19.90 2.83
CA TYR A 39 -8.50 -19.45 1.56
C TYR A 39 -7.04 -19.94 1.41
N PRO A 40 -6.79 -21.19 0.94
CA PRO A 40 -5.46 -21.80 0.97
C PRO A 40 -4.34 -21.02 0.25
N HIS A 41 -4.68 -20.24 -0.78
CA HIS A 41 -3.72 -19.43 -1.54
C HIS A 41 -3.13 -18.28 -0.71
N TRP A 42 -3.80 -17.84 0.37
CA TRP A 42 -3.29 -16.81 1.26
C TRP A 42 -2.04 -17.22 2.02
N HIS A 43 -1.79 -18.52 2.22
CA HIS A 43 -0.51 -18.98 2.77
C HIS A 43 0.66 -18.64 1.82
N LYS A 44 0.45 -18.67 0.50
CA LYS A 44 1.47 -18.24 -0.47
C LYS A 44 1.71 -16.73 -0.38
N MET A 45 0.66 -15.94 -0.19
CA MET A 45 0.77 -14.48 0.00
C MET A 45 1.52 -14.14 1.28
N TYR A 46 1.15 -14.76 2.40
CA TYR A 46 1.87 -14.64 3.67
C TYR A 46 3.37 -14.91 3.50
N LYS A 47 3.74 -16.00 2.83
CA LYS A 47 5.15 -16.33 2.58
C LYS A 47 5.88 -15.31 1.68
N ARG A 48 5.17 -14.64 0.76
CA ARG A 48 5.74 -13.57 -0.08
C ARG A 48 6.01 -12.32 0.76
N LEU A 49 5.03 -11.86 1.53
CA LEU A 49 5.17 -10.71 2.44
C LEU A 49 6.36 -10.91 3.39
N VAL A 50 6.41 -12.04 4.10
CA VAL A 50 7.54 -12.37 5.00
C VAL A 50 8.86 -12.52 4.24
N GLY A 51 8.80 -12.99 2.99
CA GLY A 51 9.98 -13.15 2.14
C GLY A 51 10.61 -11.84 1.67
N ASN A 52 9.85 -10.74 1.69
CA ASN A 52 10.30 -9.43 1.25
C ASN A 52 11.07 -8.65 2.33
N TYR A 53 11.28 -9.19 3.52
CA TYR A 53 11.91 -8.46 4.63
C TYR A 53 13.15 -7.65 4.23
N TRP A 54 13.21 -6.39 4.69
CA TRP A 54 14.32 -5.45 4.49
C TRP A 54 14.40 -4.46 5.66
N GLN A 55 15.54 -3.80 5.81
CA GLN A 55 15.77 -2.72 6.79
C GLN A 55 16.23 -1.45 6.06
N ALA A 56 15.75 -0.28 6.50
CA ALA A 56 16.01 0.97 5.80
C ALA A 56 17.51 1.35 5.79
N ASP A 57 18.22 1.12 6.90
CA ASP A 57 19.62 1.47 7.06
C ASP A 57 20.60 0.55 6.27
N GLU A 58 20.11 -0.52 5.64
CA GLU A 58 20.89 -1.32 4.69
C GLU A 58 21.10 -0.62 3.33
N ILE A 59 20.31 0.41 3.02
CA ILE A 59 20.41 1.17 1.77
C ILE A 59 21.39 2.34 1.93
N ASN A 60 22.44 2.36 1.10
CA ASN A 60 23.49 3.38 1.20
C ASN A 60 23.06 4.73 0.59
N MET A 61 22.92 5.75 1.44
CA MET A 61 22.52 7.12 1.06
C MET A 61 23.69 8.04 0.66
N SER A 62 24.94 7.57 0.65
CA SER A 62 26.13 8.43 0.48
C SER A 62 26.17 9.23 -0.83
N SER A 63 25.57 8.72 -1.90
CA SER A 63 25.45 9.45 -3.18
C SER A 63 24.41 10.55 -3.06
N ASP A 64 23.22 10.20 -2.59
CA ASP A 64 22.08 11.10 -2.38
C ASP A 64 22.47 12.31 -1.51
N VAL A 65 23.20 12.09 -0.41
CA VAL A 65 23.71 13.17 0.46
C VAL A 65 24.55 14.20 -0.31
N LYS A 66 25.33 13.76 -1.30
CA LYS A 66 26.17 14.66 -2.12
C LYS A 66 25.38 15.33 -3.25
N GLN A 67 24.27 14.72 -3.68
CA GLN A 67 23.51 15.15 -4.85
C GLN A 67 22.35 16.08 -4.49
N PHE A 68 21.74 15.95 -3.31
CA PHE A 68 20.51 16.66 -2.96
C PHE A 68 20.62 18.18 -3.15
N SER A 69 21.68 18.80 -2.64
CA SER A 69 21.90 20.25 -2.76
C SER A 69 22.22 20.74 -4.18
N SER A 70 22.48 19.82 -5.11
CA SER A 70 22.72 20.12 -6.53
C SER A 70 21.48 19.95 -7.41
N LEU A 71 20.37 19.44 -6.86
CA LEU A 71 19.08 19.41 -7.53
C LEU A 71 18.57 20.84 -7.76
N SER A 72 17.73 21.01 -8.77
CA SER A 72 17.00 22.28 -8.95
C SER A 72 16.10 22.59 -7.75
N ASN A 73 15.73 23.86 -7.57
CA ASN A 73 14.86 24.24 -6.46
C ASN A 73 13.50 23.53 -6.54
N GLU A 74 12.99 23.38 -7.76
CA GLU A 74 11.75 22.68 -8.07
C GLU A 74 11.86 21.19 -7.72
N GLU A 75 12.97 20.53 -8.05
CA GLU A 75 13.23 19.13 -7.66
C GLU A 75 13.36 18.97 -6.14
N GLN A 76 14.03 19.88 -5.43
CA GLN A 76 14.16 19.82 -3.97
C GLN A 76 12.80 20.02 -3.27
N ASP A 77 12.01 21.00 -3.73
CA ASP A 77 10.67 21.26 -3.20
C ASP A 77 9.73 20.06 -3.42
N ALA A 78 9.70 19.50 -4.64
CA ALA A 78 8.92 18.31 -4.93
C ALA A 78 9.37 17.11 -4.10
N TYR A 79 10.68 16.90 -3.96
CA TYR A 79 11.24 15.82 -3.14
C TYR A 79 10.75 15.91 -1.68
N LEU A 80 10.87 17.08 -1.06
CA LEU A 80 10.50 17.27 0.35
C LEU A 80 8.98 17.18 0.57
N LYS A 81 8.17 17.72 -0.35
CA LYS A 81 6.71 17.61 -0.28
C LYS A 81 6.23 16.17 -0.45
N ILE A 82 6.80 15.44 -1.40
CA ILE A 82 6.39 14.06 -1.68
C ILE A 82 6.80 13.12 -0.54
N ILE A 83 8.02 13.21 0.01
CA ILE A 83 8.37 12.38 1.17
C ILE A 83 7.48 12.70 2.39
N GLY A 84 7.20 13.99 2.63
CA GLY A 84 6.28 14.40 3.70
C GLY A 84 4.86 13.83 3.51
N LEU A 85 4.37 13.81 2.28
CA LEU A 85 3.10 13.16 1.92
C LEU A 85 3.16 11.64 2.19
N LEU A 86 4.17 10.95 1.66
CA LEU A 86 4.28 9.49 1.80
C LEU A 86 4.29 9.07 3.29
N SER A 87 5.04 9.80 4.14
CA SER A 87 5.02 9.57 5.59
C SER A 87 3.64 9.81 6.21
N THR A 88 2.89 10.79 5.72
CA THR A 88 1.52 11.07 6.18
C THR A 88 0.55 9.95 5.78
N LEU A 89 0.75 9.33 4.62
CA LEU A 89 -0.08 8.23 4.12
C LEU A 89 0.23 6.90 4.82
N ASP A 90 1.49 6.59 5.10
CA ASP A 90 1.90 5.35 5.79
C ASP A 90 1.60 5.36 7.30
N ALA A 91 1.69 6.53 7.94
CA ALA A 91 1.45 6.67 9.38
C ALA A 91 0.13 6.02 9.88
N PRO A 92 -1.03 6.18 9.21
CA PRO A 92 -2.25 5.48 9.61
C PRO A 92 -2.27 3.98 9.24
N GLN A 93 -1.51 3.52 8.24
CA GLN A 93 -1.63 2.16 7.71
C GLN A 93 -1.27 1.10 8.74
N THR A 94 -0.20 1.31 9.52
CA THR A 94 0.16 0.40 10.64
C THR A 94 -1.03 0.19 11.58
N ARG A 95 -1.71 1.28 11.97
CA ARG A 95 -2.84 1.24 12.90
C ARG A 95 -4.08 0.63 12.23
N THR A 96 -4.38 1.01 11.00
CA THR A 96 -5.52 0.48 10.24
C THR A 96 -5.38 -1.04 10.05
N ALA A 97 -4.19 -1.53 9.72
CA ALA A 97 -3.91 -2.95 9.60
C ALA A 97 -4.17 -3.72 10.92
N LEU A 98 -3.70 -3.17 12.04
CA LEU A 98 -3.96 -3.72 13.37
C LEU A 98 -5.45 -3.70 13.75
N LEU A 99 -6.18 -2.66 13.36
CA LEU A 99 -7.63 -2.57 13.60
C LEU A 99 -8.40 -3.60 12.78
N ILE A 100 -8.09 -3.77 11.50
CA ILE A 100 -8.69 -4.82 10.67
C ILE A 100 -8.40 -6.19 11.28
N SER A 101 -7.16 -6.45 11.69
CA SER A 101 -6.76 -7.67 12.41
C SER A 101 -7.59 -7.89 13.68
N LEU A 102 -7.81 -6.84 14.48
CA LEU A 102 -8.58 -6.92 15.72
C LEU A 102 -10.04 -7.35 15.54
N TYR A 103 -10.67 -7.01 14.41
CA TYR A 103 -12.05 -7.38 14.10
C TYR A 103 -12.17 -8.61 13.20
N ALA A 104 -11.08 -9.04 12.55
CA ALA A 104 -11.06 -10.27 11.76
C ALA A 104 -11.21 -11.48 12.68
N THR A 105 -12.19 -12.33 12.40
CA THR A 105 -12.40 -13.60 13.12
C THR A 105 -11.60 -14.75 12.51
N ASP A 106 -11.04 -14.57 11.31
CA ASP A 106 -10.14 -15.53 10.69
C ASP A 106 -8.67 -15.28 11.10
N PRO A 107 -7.99 -16.25 11.74
CA PRO A 107 -6.63 -16.05 12.25
C PRO A 107 -5.58 -15.92 11.14
N SER A 108 -5.87 -16.34 9.90
CA SER A 108 -4.98 -16.12 8.77
C SER A 108 -4.98 -14.66 8.32
N VAL A 109 -6.15 -13.99 8.33
CA VAL A 109 -6.26 -12.54 8.10
C VAL A 109 -5.51 -11.78 9.19
N GLN A 110 -5.70 -12.17 10.45
CA GLN A 110 -4.98 -11.55 11.58
C GLN A 110 -3.47 -11.60 11.38
N SER A 111 -2.95 -12.76 10.97
CA SER A 111 -1.51 -12.98 10.77
C SER A 111 -0.96 -12.24 9.56
N ILE A 112 -1.70 -12.18 8.45
CA ILE A 112 -1.28 -11.43 7.25
C ILE A 112 -1.28 -9.93 7.55
N MET A 113 -2.35 -9.41 8.16
CA MET A 113 -2.41 -7.99 8.54
C MET A 113 -1.34 -7.60 9.55
N ALA A 114 -0.90 -8.52 10.42
CA ALA A 114 0.23 -8.27 11.33
C ALA A 114 1.56 -8.12 10.59
N VAL A 115 1.79 -8.87 9.52
CA VAL A 115 2.98 -8.70 8.66
C VAL A 115 2.90 -7.39 7.89
N ILE A 116 1.74 -7.07 7.29
CA ILE A 116 1.52 -5.79 6.61
C ILE A 116 1.79 -4.64 7.58
N ALA A 117 1.19 -4.65 8.79
CA ALA A 117 1.43 -3.62 9.80
C ALA A 117 2.91 -3.44 10.16
N GLN A 118 3.69 -4.52 10.17
CA GLN A 118 5.13 -4.45 10.39
C GLN A 118 5.87 -3.83 9.19
N GLN A 119 5.47 -4.13 7.96
CA GLN A 119 6.05 -3.51 6.76
C GLN A 119 5.74 -2.02 6.71
N GLU A 120 4.51 -1.59 7.02
CA GLU A 120 4.16 -0.16 7.10
C GLU A 120 4.98 0.59 8.16
N ALA A 121 5.32 -0.07 9.26
CA ALA A 121 6.19 0.52 10.27
C ALA A 121 7.62 0.73 9.72
N VAL A 122 8.13 -0.20 8.92
CA VAL A 122 9.42 -0.07 8.22
C VAL A 122 9.36 1.02 7.14
N HIS A 123 8.25 1.12 6.40
CA HIS A 123 8.04 2.20 5.42
C HIS A 123 8.14 3.57 6.11
N ASN A 124 7.44 3.74 7.23
CA ASN A 124 7.46 5.00 7.96
C ASN A 124 8.84 5.33 8.57
N GLU A 125 9.57 4.33 9.07
CA GLU A 125 10.98 4.50 9.49
C GLU A 125 11.85 4.97 8.31
N SER A 126 11.65 4.38 7.13
CA SER A 126 12.47 4.64 5.96
C SER A 126 12.40 6.10 5.48
N TYR A 127 11.25 6.77 5.58
CA TYR A 127 11.15 8.20 5.25
C TYR A 127 11.95 9.07 6.21
N SER A 128 11.98 8.70 7.50
CA SER A 128 12.81 9.38 8.49
C SER A 128 14.31 9.19 8.19
N TYR A 129 14.71 7.97 7.79
CA TYR A 129 16.08 7.68 7.38
C TYR A 129 16.49 8.45 6.12
N VAL A 130 15.62 8.51 5.10
CA VAL A 130 15.85 9.26 3.87
C VAL A 130 16.03 10.75 4.15
N LEU A 131 15.07 11.40 4.83
CA LEU A 131 15.14 12.84 5.10
C LEU A 131 16.34 13.20 5.97
N SER A 132 16.56 12.47 7.07
CA SER A 132 17.70 12.76 7.98
C SER A 132 19.07 12.57 7.32
N SER A 133 19.14 11.85 6.20
CA SER A 133 20.37 11.68 5.42
C SER A 133 20.67 12.89 4.54
N VAL A 134 19.66 13.57 3.99
CA VAL A 134 19.85 14.57 2.93
C VAL A 134 19.59 16.01 3.36
N VAL A 135 18.85 16.24 4.45
CA VAL A 135 18.52 17.58 4.96
C VAL A 135 18.79 17.73 6.46
N SER A 136 18.76 18.96 6.96
CA SER A 136 18.87 19.23 8.40
C SER A 136 17.62 18.77 9.16
N TRP A 137 17.75 18.63 10.48
CA TRP A 137 16.63 18.28 11.36
C TRP A 137 15.45 19.27 11.28
N ASN A 138 15.72 20.56 11.05
CA ASN A 138 14.66 21.57 10.90
C ASN A 138 13.87 21.36 9.60
N GLU A 139 14.58 21.17 8.48
CA GLU A 139 13.98 20.92 7.16
C GLU A 139 13.21 19.58 7.13
N GLN A 140 13.74 18.55 7.80
CA GLN A 140 13.04 17.28 7.98
C GLN A 140 11.69 17.48 8.69
N ASN A 141 11.67 18.21 9.81
CA ASN A 141 10.43 18.48 10.52
C ASN A 141 9.47 19.34 9.70
N GLU A 142 9.98 20.30 8.93
CA GLU A 142 9.17 21.13 8.03
C GLU A 142 8.52 20.27 6.94
N SER A 143 9.25 19.35 6.31
CA SER A 143 8.70 18.38 5.34
C SER A 143 7.55 17.55 5.96
N PHE A 144 7.72 17.04 7.18
CA PHE A 144 6.64 16.33 7.88
C PHE A 144 5.46 17.23 8.23
N GLN A 145 5.69 18.50 8.59
CA GLN A 145 4.58 19.44 8.82
C GLN A 145 3.83 19.74 7.53
N LEU A 146 4.54 20.01 6.43
CA LEU A 146 3.93 20.26 5.11
C LEU A 146 3.04 19.09 4.68
N GLY A 147 3.52 17.85 4.83
CA GLY A 147 2.73 16.65 4.56
C GLY A 147 1.38 16.60 5.30
N ARG A 148 1.30 17.26 6.45
CA ARG A 148 0.17 17.23 7.38
C ARG A 148 -0.70 18.49 7.35
N THR A 149 -0.18 19.62 6.88
CA THR A 149 -0.85 20.94 6.99
C THR A 149 -0.94 21.71 5.68
N ASP A 150 -0.36 21.23 4.57
CA ASP A 150 -0.60 21.81 3.26
C ASP A 150 -2.09 21.66 2.91
N GLU A 151 -2.74 22.77 2.52
CA GLU A 151 -4.19 22.81 2.31
C GLU A 151 -4.66 21.85 1.21
N LEU A 152 -3.84 21.69 0.15
CA LEU A 152 -4.17 20.79 -0.95
C LEU A 152 -4.01 19.33 -0.52
N LEU A 153 -2.99 19.02 0.27
CA LEU A 153 -2.83 17.69 0.87
C LEU A 153 -3.94 17.34 1.85
N MET A 154 -4.35 18.29 2.69
CA MET A 154 -5.47 18.09 3.61
C MET A 154 -6.76 17.80 2.84
N LYS A 155 -7.06 18.59 1.80
CA LYS A 155 -8.21 18.36 0.91
C LYS A 155 -8.13 16.99 0.23
N ARG A 156 -6.97 16.62 -0.33
CA ARG A 156 -6.75 15.32 -0.97
C ARG A 156 -7.03 14.16 -0.01
N ASN A 157 -6.58 14.27 1.24
CA ASN A 157 -6.63 13.18 2.22
C ASN A 157 -7.90 13.21 3.10
N GLU A 158 -8.79 14.17 2.92
CA GLU A 158 -9.99 14.37 3.75
C GLU A 158 -10.88 13.12 3.74
N LEU A 159 -11.28 12.69 2.54
CA LEU A 159 -12.14 11.51 2.30
C LEU A 159 -11.57 10.21 2.91
N LEU A 160 -10.26 10.00 2.75
CA LEU A 160 -9.54 8.88 3.35
C LEU A 160 -9.59 8.96 4.90
N THR A 161 -9.27 10.13 5.44
CA THR A 161 -9.21 10.38 6.89
C THR A 161 -10.57 10.20 7.54
N GLU A 162 -11.63 10.73 6.92
CA GLU A 162 -13.01 10.57 7.37
C GLU A 162 -13.39 9.10 7.44
N GLN A 163 -13.11 8.31 6.40
CA GLN A 163 -13.46 6.90 6.40
C GLN A 163 -12.67 6.10 7.43
N TYR A 164 -11.37 6.37 7.60
CA TYR A 164 -10.55 5.70 8.60
C TYR A 164 -11.06 5.98 10.02
N ASN A 165 -11.42 7.23 10.32
CA ASN A 165 -12.02 7.60 11.60
C ASN A 165 -13.44 6.98 11.77
N ALA A 166 -14.25 6.93 10.71
CA ALA A 166 -15.55 6.29 10.74
C ALA A 166 -15.46 4.79 11.10
N PHE A 167 -14.44 4.09 10.61
CA PHE A 167 -14.19 2.69 11.02
C PHE A 167 -13.77 2.57 12.48
N VAL A 168 -12.89 3.46 12.97
CA VAL A 168 -12.49 3.49 14.39
C VAL A 168 -13.70 3.66 15.31
N GLU A 169 -14.58 4.60 14.99
CA GLU A 169 -15.74 4.93 15.81
C GLU A 169 -16.87 3.90 15.68
N ASN A 170 -17.09 3.40 14.46
CA ASN A 170 -18.20 2.54 14.12
C ASN A 170 -17.69 1.32 13.33
N PRO A 171 -17.18 0.28 14.01
CA PRO A 171 -16.58 -0.90 13.37
C PRO A 171 -17.66 -1.84 12.82
N THR A 172 -18.39 -1.38 11.80
CA THR A 172 -19.40 -2.15 11.09
C THR A 172 -18.78 -2.82 9.88
N LEU A 173 -19.39 -3.89 9.37
CA LEU A 173 -18.88 -4.55 8.17
C LEU A 173 -18.83 -3.61 6.95
N GLU A 174 -19.82 -2.72 6.81
CA GLU A 174 -19.81 -1.69 5.77
C GLU A 174 -18.61 -0.77 5.89
N ASN A 175 -18.26 -0.32 7.10
CA ASN A 175 -17.09 0.53 7.30
C ASN A 175 -15.78 -0.22 7.06
N ILE A 176 -15.70 -1.51 7.37
CA ILE A 176 -14.54 -2.33 6.96
C ILE A 176 -14.43 -2.38 5.44
N LEU A 177 -15.52 -2.68 4.73
CA LEU A 177 -15.52 -2.74 3.27
C LEU A 177 -15.11 -1.39 2.64
N LYS A 178 -15.65 -0.28 3.16
CA LYS A 178 -15.26 1.08 2.74
C LYS A 178 -13.80 1.39 3.07
N THR A 179 -13.31 0.98 4.24
CA THR A 179 -11.88 1.12 4.59
C THR A 179 -11.00 0.32 3.64
N LEU A 180 -11.36 -0.92 3.29
CA LEU A 180 -10.61 -1.73 2.32
C LEU A 180 -10.59 -1.09 0.91
N VAL A 181 -11.67 -0.38 0.52
CA VAL A 181 -11.70 0.40 -0.73
C VAL A 181 -10.66 1.52 -0.70
N TYR A 182 -10.62 2.31 0.37
CA TYR A 182 -9.63 3.38 0.52
C TYR A 182 -8.21 2.88 0.70
N THR A 183 -7.99 1.81 1.46
CA THR A 183 -6.68 1.15 1.55
C THR A 183 -6.23 0.68 0.17
N SER A 184 -7.13 0.13 -0.66
CA SER A 184 -6.80 -0.22 -2.05
C SER A 184 -6.40 0.98 -2.91
N LEU A 185 -7.08 2.13 -2.77
CA LEU A 185 -6.70 3.38 -3.43
C LEU A 185 -5.33 3.88 -2.94
N LEU A 186 -5.07 3.76 -1.64
CA LEU A 186 -3.83 4.19 -1.01
C LEU A 186 -2.65 3.36 -1.52
N GLU A 187 -2.67 2.04 -1.32
CA GLU A 187 -1.60 1.12 -1.75
C GLU A 187 -1.45 1.14 -3.29
N GLY A 188 -2.56 1.33 -3.99
CA GLY A 188 -2.66 1.10 -5.43
C GLY A 188 -2.48 2.31 -6.33
N MET A 189 -2.69 3.52 -5.82
CA MET A 189 -2.72 4.76 -6.62
C MET A 189 -1.99 5.91 -5.93
N PHE A 190 -2.34 6.24 -4.68
CA PHE A 190 -1.83 7.43 -3.98
C PHE A 190 -0.32 7.40 -3.76
N PHE A 191 0.27 6.24 -3.51
CA PHE A 191 1.72 6.11 -3.40
C PHE A 191 2.42 6.17 -4.76
N TYR A 192 1.79 5.64 -5.80
CA TYR A 192 2.42 5.44 -7.11
C TYR A 192 2.67 6.73 -7.89
N SER A 193 1.88 7.78 -7.67
CA SER A 193 2.15 9.13 -8.18
C SER A 193 3.45 9.69 -7.58
N GLY A 194 3.64 9.57 -6.26
CA GLY A 194 4.87 9.94 -5.57
C GLY A 194 6.06 9.10 -6.01
N PHE A 195 5.88 7.80 -6.19
CA PHE A 195 6.94 6.90 -6.65
C PHE A 195 7.47 7.28 -8.04
N ALA A 196 6.59 7.74 -8.94
CA ALA A 196 6.97 8.16 -10.28
C ALA A 196 8.04 9.27 -10.25
N PHE A 197 7.95 10.22 -9.31
CA PHE A 197 8.94 11.28 -9.16
C PHE A 197 10.34 10.73 -8.80
N PHE A 198 10.44 9.82 -7.84
CA PHE A 198 11.75 9.27 -7.46
C PHE A 198 12.35 8.38 -8.56
N TYR A 199 11.53 7.63 -9.28
CA TYR A 199 11.98 6.88 -10.46
C TYR A 199 12.40 7.83 -11.60
N HIS A 200 11.76 9.00 -11.75
CA HIS A 200 12.16 10.03 -12.69
C HIS A 200 13.55 10.60 -12.38
N LEU A 201 13.85 10.87 -11.11
CA LEU A 201 15.21 11.26 -10.70
C LEU A 201 16.22 10.15 -10.98
N ALA A 202 15.88 8.90 -10.65
CA ALA A 202 16.78 7.76 -10.81
C ALA A 202 17.13 7.45 -12.27
N ARG A 203 16.18 7.58 -13.21
CA ARG A 203 16.48 7.41 -14.65
C ARG A 203 17.46 8.46 -15.19
N GLN A 204 17.68 9.54 -14.44
CA GLN A 204 18.69 10.57 -14.71
C GLN A 204 19.95 10.41 -13.84
N ASN A 205 20.09 9.28 -13.12
CA ASN A 205 21.17 9.00 -12.15
C ASN A 205 21.21 9.97 -10.95
N LYS A 206 20.07 10.53 -10.56
CA LYS A 206 19.91 11.37 -9.37
C LYS A 206 19.19 10.57 -8.27
N MET A 207 19.58 10.76 -7.01
CA MET A 207 18.86 10.25 -5.83
C MET A 207 18.55 8.75 -5.87
N VAL A 208 19.53 7.95 -6.35
CA VAL A 208 19.36 6.52 -6.60
C VAL A 208 19.16 5.73 -5.30
N GLY A 209 19.74 6.17 -4.18
CA GLY A 209 19.53 5.56 -2.87
C GLY A 209 18.06 5.65 -2.46
N THR A 210 17.49 6.85 -2.57
CA THR A 210 16.06 7.08 -2.33
C THR A 210 15.19 6.26 -3.27
N SER A 211 15.52 6.21 -4.56
CA SER A 211 14.74 5.41 -5.52
C SER A 211 14.78 3.90 -5.23
N THR A 212 15.90 3.39 -4.71
CA THR A 212 16.02 2.00 -4.25
C THR A 212 15.16 1.75 -3.02
N MET A 213 15.11 2.69 -2.07
CA MET A 213 14.17 2.63 -0.94
C MET A 213 12.72 2.52 -1.42
N ILE A 214 12.34 3.40 -2.35
CA ILE A 214 11.00 3.45 -2.93
C ILE A 214 10.67 2.17 -3.73
N SER A 215 11.64 1.51 -4.36
CA SER A 215 11.37 0.23 -5.03
C SER A 215 11.07 -0.90 -4.05
N TYR A 216 11.68 -0.90 -2.87
CA TYR A 216 11.39 -1.90 -1.82
C TYR A 216 9.99 -1.69 -1.24
N ILE A 217 9.62 -0.44 -0.95
CA ILE A 217 8.25 -0.07 -0.53
C ILE A 217 7.25 -0.51 -1.61
N ASN A 218 7.48 -0.13 -2.87
CA ASN A 218 6.58 -0.47 -3.97
C ASN A 218 6.39 -1.99 -4.16
N ARG A 219 7.45 -2.79 -3.96
CA ARG A 219 7.36 -4.25 -3.98
C ARG A 219 6.40 -4.77 -2.90
N ASP A 220 6.43 -4.17 -1.72
CA ASP A 220 5.56 -4.52 -0.60
C ASP A 220 4.12 -4.07 -0.89
N GLU A 221 3.93 -2.83 -1.37
CA GLU A 221 2.62 -2.27 -1.77
C GLU A 221 1.89 -3.11 -2.84
N LEU A 222 2.65 -3.76 -3.74
CA LEU A 222 2.06 -4.69 -4.71
C LEU A 222 1.41 -5.89 -4.05
N GLU A 223 2.01 -6.45 -3.00
CA GLU A 223 1.43 -7.56 -2.25
C GLU A 223 0.36 -7.08 -1.27
N HIS A 224 0.50 -5.88 -0.68
CA HIS A 224 -0.53 -5.25 0.15
C HIS A 224 -1.82 -5.06 -0.67
N GLY A 225 -1.74 -4.38 -1.81
CA GLY A 225 -2.89 -4.14 -2.70
C GLY A 225 -3.53 -5.44 -3.20
N ARG A 226 -2.74 -6.50 -3.46
CA ARG A 226 -3.29 -7.83 -3.81
C ARG A 226 -4.09 -8.43 -2.65
N PHE A 227 -3.53 -8.46 -1.44
CA PHE A 227 -4.21 -9.04 -0.31
C PHE A 227 -5.46 -8.24 0.09
N ILE A 228 -5.38 -6.91 0.13
CA ILE A 228 -6.51 -6.04 0.50
C ILE A 228 -7.67 -6.19 -0.49
N THR A 229 -7.39 -6.24 -1.79
CA THR A 229 -8.44 -6.44 -2.81
C THR A 229 -9.03 -7.85 -2.78
N GLU A 230 -8.24 -8.89 -2.48
CA GLU A 230 -8.77 -10.25 -2.26
C GLU A 230 -9.61 -10.33 -0.99
N LEU A 231 -9.17 -9.72 0.11
CA LEU A 231 -9.92 -9.64 1.37
C LEU A 231 -11.25 -8.91 1.16
N PHE A 232 -11.27 -7.81 0.40
CA PHE A 232 -12.48 -7.10 0.01
C PHE A 232 -13.46 -8.01 -0.75
N ARG A 233 -12.98 -8.69 -1.79
CA ARG A 233 -13.81 -9.59 -2.61
C ARG A 233 -14.36 -10.76 -1.81
N ALA A 234 -13.52 -11.38 -0.97
CA ALA A 234 -13.92 -12.48 -0.12
C ALA A 234 -14.95 -12.05 0.93
N THR A 235 -14.76 -10.87 1.53
CA THR A 235 -15.71 -10.29 2.49
C THR A 235 -17.05 -10.00 1.85
N LEU A 236 -17.08 -9.42 0.64
CA LEU A 236 -18.32 -9.23 -0.13
C LEU A 236 -18.99 -10.56 -0.50
N ALA A 237 -18.22 -11.58 -0.86
CA ALA A 237 -18.75 -12.90 -1.21
C ALA A 237 -19.43 -13.58 -0.01
N GLU A 238 -18.89 -13.42 1.19
CA GLU A 238 -19.48 -13.92 2.44
C GLU A 238 -20.71 -13.11 2.89
N ASN A 239 -20.86 -11.86 2.42
CA ASN A 239 -21.90 -10.92 2.85
C ASN A 239 -22.57 -10.23 1.64
N PRO A 240 -23.31 -10.99 0.81
CA PRO A 240 -23.83 -10.53 -0.47
C PRO A 240 -24.83 -9.38 -0.38
N GLU A 241 -25.43 -9.12 0.78
CA GLU A 241 -26.31 -7.96 1.02
C GLU A 241 -25.59 -6.61 0.84
N TYR A 242 -24.26 -6.57 1.02
CA TYR A 242 -23.45 -5.38 0.75
C TYR A 242 -23.06 -5.26 -0.72
N ASN A 243 -23.18 -6.33 -1.52
CA ASN A 243 -22.95 -6.29 -2.96
C ASN A 243 -24.21 -5.81 -3.70
N ASN A 244 -24.55 -4.54 -3.49
CA ASN A 244 -25.72 -3.88 -4.05
C ASN A 244 -25.32 -2.64 -4.86
N LYS A 245 -26.26 -2.18 -5.71
CA LYS A 245 -26.01 -1.05 -6.63
C LYS A 245 -25.57 0.23 -5.93
N GLU A 246 -26.11 0.51 -4.75
CA GLU A 246 -25.78 1.71 -3.98
C GLU A 246 -24.31 1.67 -3.51
N PHE A 247 -23.87 0.54 -2.97
CA PHE A 247 -22.49 0.37 -2.53
C PHE A 247 -21.51 0.39 -3.71
N ILE A 248 -21.84 -0.26 -4.82
CA ILE A 248 -20.99 -0.24 -6.02
C ILE A 248 -20.90 1.17 -6.61
N GLN A 249 -22.00 1.93 -6.66
CA GLN A 249 -21.97 3.32 -7.10
C GLN A 249 -21.11 4.18 -6.17
N TRP A 250 -21.24 3.99 -4.85
CA TRP A 250 -20.39 4.66 -3.87
C TRP A 250 -18.89 4.43 -4.14
N ILE A 251 -18.49 3.19 -4.50
CA ILE A 251 -17.10 2.90 -4.87
C ILE A 251 -16.68 3.74 -6.09
N TYR A 252 -17.46 3.73 -7.17
CA TYR A 252 -17.10 4.50 -8.38
C TYR A 252 -17.01 6.00 -8.13
N ASP A 253 -17.95 6.58 -7.38
CA ASP A 253 -17.94 8.01 -7.03
C ASP A 253 -16.65 8.35 -6.25
N HIS A 254 -16.25 7.48 -5.32
CA HIS A 254 -15.07 7.69 -4.48
C HIS A 254 -13.76 7.48 -5.25
N PHE A 255 -13.72 6.53 -6.19
CA PHE A 255 -12.62 6.38 -7.13
C PHE A 255 -12.48 7.61 -8.02
N GLN A 256 -13.58 8.12 -8.56
CA GLN A 256 -13.57 9.32 -9.40
C GLN A 256 -13.03 10.53 -8.63
N SER A 257 -13.59 10.83 -7.45
CA SER A 257 -13.11 11.95 -6.63
C SER A 257 -11.65 11.78 -6.22
N SER A 258 -11.22 10.56 -5.89
CA SER A 258 -9.82 10.28 -5.54
C SER A 258 -8.88 10.53 -6.71
N VAL A 259 -9.28 10.18 -7.94
CA VAL A 259 -8.48 10.48 -9.15
C VAL A 259 -8.41 11.98 -9.38
N GLU A 260 -9.53 12.70 -9.30
CA GLU A 260 -9.54 14.16 -9.49
C GLU A 260 -8.62 14.87 -8.50
N LEU A 261 -8.66 14.49 -7.22
CA LEU A 261 -7.78 15.03 -6.17
C LEU A 261 -6.31 14.64 -6.40
N GLU A 262 -6.05 13.43 -6.87
CA GLU A 262 -4.69 12.97 -7.17
C GLU A 262 -4.07 13.74 -8.34
N LEU A 263 -4.86 14.03 -9.37
CA LEU A 263 -4.45 14.85 -10.50
C LEU A 263 -4.13 16.28 -10.04
N GLU A 264 -5.02 16.89 -9.26
CA GLU A 264 -4.80 18.25 -8.71
C GLU A 264 -3.50 18.34 -7.91
N TRP A 265 -3.26 17.37 -7.02
CA TRP A 265 -2.02 17.27 -6.25
C TRP A 265 -0.78 17.07 -7.15
N SER A 266 -0.88 16.14 -8.10
CA SER A 266 0.22 15.81 -9.01
C SER A 266 0.62 17.01 -9.87
N HIS A 267 -0.35 17.78 -10.36
CA HIS A 267 -0.09 19.03 -11.09
C HIS A 267 0.55 20.10 -10.19
N TYR A 268 0.09 20.24 -8.94
CA TYR A 268 0.68 21.18 -8.00
C TYR A 268 2.16 20.91 -7.72
N VAL A 269 2.55 19.64 -7.56
CA VAL A 269 3.92 19.29 -7.15
C VAL A 269 4.86 18.93 -8.31
N LEU A 270 4.35 18.50 -9.47
CA LEU A 270 5.18 18.00 -10.58
C LEU A 270 5.14 18.82 -11.87
N ALA A 271 4.22 19.78 -12.05
CA ALA A 271 4.11 20.52 -13.32
C ALA A 271 5.37 21.32 -13.69
N GLY A 272 6.20 21.69 -12.70
CA GLY A 272 7.47 22.39 -12.91
C GLY A 272 8.68 21.49 -13.16
N ILE A 273 8.53 20.17 -13.09
CA ILE A 273 9.66 19.23 -13.16
C ILE A 273 9.99 18.89 -14.62
N GLU A 274 11.20 19.26 -15.04
CA GLU A 274 11.67 18.99 -16.40
C GLU A 274 11.69 17.47 -16.69
N GLY A 275 11.04 17.08 -17.80
CA GLY A 275 10.99 15.72 -18.29
C GLY A 275 9.85 14.86 -17.74
N ILE A 276 8.99 15.39 -16.87
CA ILE A 276 7.69 14.77 -16.55
C ILE A 276 6.65 15.34 -17.51
N ASP A 277 6.00 14.45 -18.26
CA ASP A 277 4.87 14.80 -19.13
C ASP A 277 3.58 14.65 -18.32
N MET A 278 2.83 15.75 -18.18
CA MET A 278 1.62 15.77 -17.37
C MET A 278 0.46 14.98 -18.00
N ASP A 279 0.38 14.88 -19.32
CA ASP A 279 -0.63 14.05 -19.99
C ASP A 279 -0.32 12.55 -19.78
N GLU A 280 0.97 12.19 -19.81
CA GLU A 280 1.44 10.84 -19.49
C GLU A 280 1.13 10.47 -18.03
N LEU A 281 1.37 11.40 -17.10
CA LEU A 281 1.11 11.23 -15.67
C LEU A 281 -0.39 11.11 -15.36
N ASP A 282 -1.22 11.96 -15.97
CA ASP A 282 -2.67 11.93 -15.81
C ASP A 282 -3.25 10.58 -16.28
N GLY A 283 -2.79 10.11 -17.43
CA GLY A 283 -3.17 8.81 -17.94
C GLY A 283 -2.69 7.66 -17.04
N TYR A 284 -1.54 7.81 -16.39
CA TYR A 284 -1.02 6.81 -15.47
C TYR A 284 -1.85 6.70 -14.20
N ILE A 285 -2.27 7.82 -13.61
CA ILE A 285 -3.16 7.84 -12.43
C ILE A 285 -4.48 7.14 -12.76
N LYS A 286 -5.10 7.47 -13.91
CA LYS A 286 -6.34 6.81 -14.38
C LYS A 286 -6.15 5.32 -14.64
N TYR A 287 -5.02 4.93 -15.23
CA TYR A 287 -4.65 3.52 -15.41
C TYR A 287 -4.53 2.77 -14.07
N ARG A 288 -3.92 3.40 -13.05
CA ARG A 288 -3.81 2.82 -11.71
C ARG A 288 -5.17 2.66 -11.04
N ALA A 289 -6.05 3.64 -11.16
CA ALA A 289 -7.44 3.55 -10.67
C ALA A 289 -8.17 2.35 -11.31
N ASN A 290 -8.11 2.20 -12.63
CA ASN A 290 -8.67 1.06 -13.34
C ASN A 290 -8.06 -0.27 -12.88
N LYS A 291 -6.74 -0.32 -12.66
CA LYS A 291 -6.06 -1.52 -12.17
C LYS A 291 -6.62 -1.96 -10.82
N MET A 292 -6.84 -1.03 -9.90
CA MET A 292 -7.42 -1.33 -8.58
C MET A 292 -8.88 -1.77 -8.69
N LEU A 293 -9.71 -1.12 -9.51
CA LEU A 293 -11.08 -1.56 -9.79
C LEU A 293 -11.13 -3.00 -10.32
N ARG A 294 -10.28 -3.33 -11.30
CA ARG A 294 -10.17 -4.71 -11.83
C ARG A 294 -9.77 -5.71 -10.76
N MET A 295 -8.80 -5.37 -9.90
CA MET A 295 -8.38 -6.24 -8.79
C MET A 295 -9.50 -6.47 -7.78
N MET A 296 -10.38 -5.48 -7.59
CA MET A 296 -11.60 -5.59 -6.79
C MET A 296 -12.75 -6.32 -7.50
N GLY A 297 -12.59 -6.68 -8.78
CA GLY A 297 -13.60 -7.35 -9.59
C GLY A 297 -14.65 -6.43 -10.19
N LEU A 298 -14.34 -5.14 -10.34
CA LEU A 298 -15.20 -4.11 -10.92
C LEU A 298 -14.75 -3.72 -12.33
N GLU A 299 -15.65 -3.10 -13.07
CA GLU A 299 -15.37 -2.57 -14.41
C GLU A 299 -14.52 -1.29 -14.32
N GLU A 300 -13.92 -0.93 -15.44
CA GLU A 300 -13.02 0.21 -15.55
C GLU A 300 -13.80 1.52 -15.57
N LEU A 301 -13.31 2.53 -14.84
CA LEU A 301 -13.88 3.88 -14.84
C LEU A 301 -13.43 4.69 -16.07
N TYR A 302 -12.23 4.41 -16.58
CA TYR A 302 -11.63 5.12 -17.72
C TYR A 302 -11.27 4.13 -18.85
N PRO A 303 -12.21 3.75 -19.74
CA PRO A 303 -12.00 2.70 -20.75
C PRO A 303 -10.84 2.94 -21.72
N GLU A 304 -10.40 4.19 -21.88
CA GLU A 304 -9.26 4.59 -22.70
C GLU A 304 -7.90 4.37 -22.02
N HIS A 305 -7.88 4.14 -20.71
CA HIS A 305 -6.65 4.01 -19.89
C HIS A 305 -6.46 2.57 -19.37
N VAL A 306 -6.43 1.61 -20.28
CA VAL A 306 -6.22 0.17 -19.95
C VAL A 306 -4.75 -0.24 -19.92
N GLU A 307 -3.89 0.48 -20.63
CA GLU A 307 -2.44 0.28 -20.64
C GLU A 307 -1.73 1.37 -19.85
N ASN A 308 -0.58 1.02 -19.25
CA ASN A 308 0.30 1.99 -18.59
C ASN A 308 0.95 2.93 -19.63
N PRO A 309 0.63 4.25 -19.65
CA PRO A 309 1.23 5.20 -20.57
C PRO A 309 2.70 5.51 -20.22
N MET A 310 3.06 5.52 -18.93
CA MET A 310 4.42 5.76 -18.41
C MET A 310 5.33 4.54 -18.59
N LYS A 311 5.70 4.23 -19.83
CA LYS A 311 6.47 3.01 -20.17
C LYS A 311 7.80 2.90 -19.43
N TRP A 312 8.43 4.03 -19.12
CA TRP A 312 9.72 4.09 -18.44
C TRP A 312 9.65 3.63 -16.98
N ILE A 313 8.47 3.69 -16.34
CA ILE A 313 8.30 3.26 -14.95
C ILE A 313 8.37 1.72 -14.81
N ARG A 314 8.07 0.98 -15.89
CA ARG A 314 8.06 -0.50 -15.89
C ARG A 314 9.40 -1.10 -15.47
N ALA A 315 10.51 -0.44 -15.80
CA ALA A 315 11.85 -0.86 -15.39
C ALA A 315 12.04 -0.91 -13.86
N TYR A 316 11.21 -0.19 -13.11
CA TYR A 316 11.25 -0.10 -11.65
C TYR A 316 10.11 -0.88 -10.98
N VAL A 317 8.98 -1.08 -11.67
CA VAL A 317 7.78 -1.74 -11.15
C VAL A 317 7.74 -3.26 -11.44
N ASP A 318 8.32 -3.72 -12.56
CA ASP A 318 8.16 -5.10 -13.04
C ASP A 318 9.34 -6.04 -12.65
N ASN A 319 10.34 -5.59 -11.89
CA ASN A 319 11.49 -6.41 -11.47
C ASN A 319 11.19 -7.39 -10.31
N VAL A 320 9.91 -7.62 -10.00
CA VAL A 320 9.47 -8.37 -8.81
C VAL A 320 9.47 -9.90 -9.02
N ASP A 321 9.47 -10.39 -10.25
CA ASP A 321 9.49 -11.83 -10.55
C ASP A 321 10.92 -12.39 -10.64
N GLY A 322 11.72 -12.24 -9.57
CA GLY A 322 12.87 -13.09 -9.16
C GLY A 322 13.89 -13.61 -10.18
N THR A 323 13.90 -13.14 -11.43
CA THR A 323 14.66 -13.73 -12.55
C THR A 323 15.49 -12.71 -13.32
N LYS A 324 15.43 -11.44 -12.91
CA LYS A 324 16.40 -10.45 -13.34
C LYS A 324 16.92 -9.80 -12.07
N THR A 325 18.23 -9.92 -11.87
CA THR A 325 19.01 -9.11 -10.94
C THR A 325 18.39 -7.73 -10.83
N ASP A 326 18.00 -7.34 -9.62
CA ASP A 326 17.53 -5.99 -9.33
C ASP A 326 18.50 -5.01 -10.01
N PHE A 327 17.98 -4.04 -10.76
CA PHE A 327 18.80 -3.11 -11.54
C PHE A 327 19.85 -2.39 -10.67
N PHE A 328 19.61 -2.34 -9.35
CA PHE A 328 20.47 -1.76 -8.33
C PHE A 328 21.25 -2.77 -7.47
N GLU A 329 20.92 -4.06 -7.47
CA GLU A 329 21.66 -5.06 -6.70
C GLU A 329 22.84 -5.64 -7.50
N GLN A 330 24.06 -5.22 -7.15
CA GLN A 330 25.27 -5.98 -7.48
C GLN A 330 25.60 -7.10 -6.48
N LYS A 331 24.71 -7.45 -5.55
CA LYS A 331 24.94 -8.60 -4.65
C LYS A 331 23.67 -9.43 -4.43
N SER A 332 23.54 -10.47 -5.25
CA SER A 332 22.76 -11.66 -4.91
C SER A 332 23.29 -12.24 -3.59
N ARG A 333 22.55 -12.04 -2.50
CA ARG A 333 22.57 -12.99 -1.38
C ARG A 333 21.29 -13.81 -1.45
N GLN A 334 21.30 -14.80 -2.33
CA GLN A 334 20.37 -15.92 -2.23
C GLN A 334 20.54 -16.56 -0.84
N TYR A 335 19.61 -16.27 0.07
CA TYR A 335 19.25 -17.25 1.08
C TYR A 335 18.52 -18.36 0.34
N THR A 336 19.23 -19.44 0.01
CA THR A 336 18.62 -20.68 -0.47
C THR A 336 17.71 -21.21 0.63
N LYS A 337 16.45 -20.75 0.65
CA LYS A 337 15.39 -21.42 1.41
C LYS A 337 15.20 -22.76 0.74
N THR A 338 15.46 -23.84 1.48
CA THR A 338 15.13 -25.20 1.07
C THR A 338 13.64 -25.24 0.70
N SER A 339 13.37 -25.41 -0.59
CA SER A 339 12.04 -25.78 -1.07
C SER A 339 11.95 -27.30 -1.11
N ASP A 340 10.77 -27.79 -0.71
CA ASP A 340 10.23 -29.13 -0.96
C ASP A 340 11.00 -30.35 -0.45
N LEU A 341 11.10 -30.55 0.87
CA LEU A 341 11.22 -31.89 1.48
C LEU A 341 10.70 -31.89 2.93
N ASN A 342 9.39 -31.80 3.10
CA ASN A 342 8.77 -32.29 4.34
C ASN A 342 7.77 -33.36 3.94
N GLY A 343 8.28 -34.56 3.66
CA GLY A 343 7.47 -35.77 3.54
C GLY A 343 6.84 -36.05 4.89
N PHE A 344 5.57 -35.70 5.04
CA PHE A 344 4.81 -35.87 6.29
C PHE A 344 3.84 -37.06 6.23
N ASP A 345 4.09 -38.02 5.35
CA ASP A 345 3.37 -39.30 5.28
C ASP A 345 4.20 -40.52 5.76
N ASP A 346 5.40 -40.32 6.30
CA ASP A 346 6.27 -41.40 6.81
C ASP A 346 6.73 -41.20 8.27
N LEU A 347 5.81 -40.86 9.20
CA LEU A 347 6.01 -41.06 10.64
C LEU A 347 4.72 -41.47 11.37
#